data_AF-A0A501X6F2-F1
#
_entry.id   AF-A0A501X6F2-F1
#
_cell.length_a   1.000
_cell.length_b   1.000
_cell.length_c   1.000
_cell.angle_alpha   90.00
_cell.angle_beta   90.00
_cell.angle_gamma   90.00
#
_symmetry.space_group_name_H-M   'P 1'
#
loop_
_entity.id
_entity.type
_entity.pdbx_description
1 polymer ?
#
loop_
_entity_poly.entity_id
_entity_poly.type
_entity_poly.pdbx_seq_one_letter_code
_entity_poly.pdbx_strand_id
1 'polypeptide(L)'
;MKLKTAPIRHAVITKFTLCTLLTLSTLISLSSHAATLTAEQQQAVKSHFDKLAQSQQVAEQRLTEQLDQEFTRQLAQEEHQFMRQTCTQYGMTFDVTSNACLRS
;
A
#
# COMPACT_ATOMS: atom_id res chain seq x y z
N MET A 1 13.10 -39.95 -42.63
CA MET A 1 13.08 -40.52 -41.26
C MET A 1 12.44 -39.51 -40.32
N LYS A 2 11.40 -39.90 -39.56
CA LYS A 2 10.76 -39.06 -38.54
C LYS A 2 11.28 -39.47 -37.15
N LEU A 3 11.87 -38.55 -36.39
CA LEU A 3 12.14 -38.76 -34.97
C LEU A 3 10.89 -38.39 -34.17
N LYS A 4 10.33 -39.39 -33.49
CA LYS A 4 9.16 -39.28 -32.62
C LYS A 4 9.69 -39.17 -31.18
N THR A 5 9.57 -38.00 -30.56
CA THR A 5 9.91 -37.79 -29.15
C THR A 5 8.87 -38.44 -28.25
N ALA A 6 9.30 -39.38 -27.40
CA ALA A 6 8.47 -40.02 -26.39
C ALA A 6 8.36 -39.12 -25.12
N PRO A 7 7.18 -39.00 -24.49
CA PRO A 7 7.04 -38.30 -23.23
C PRO A 7 7.36 -39.26 -22.08
N ILE A 8 8.53 -39.11 -21.46
CA ILE A 8 8.89 -39.90 -20.28
C ILE A 8 9.22 -38.94 -19.14
N ARG A 9 8.61 -39.21 -17.96
CA ARG A 9 9.06 -38.81 -16.60
C ARG A 9 8.56 -37.50 -15.98
N HIS A 10 7.28 -37.14 -16.08
CA HIS A 10 6.72 -36.10 -15.20
C HIS A 10 6.30 -36.61 -13.80
N ALA A 11 5.85 -37.86 -13.67
CA ALA A 11 5.26 -38.34 -12.41
C ALA A 11 6.25 -38.68 -11.29
N VAL A 12 7.50 -39.04 -11.63
CA VAL A 12 8.51 -39.42 -10.63
C VAL A 12 9.14 -38.18 -9.98
N ILE A 13 9.32 -37.10 -10.75
CA ILE A 13 9.95 -35.86 -10.27
C ILE A 13 9.09 -35.20 -9.20
N THR A 14 7.76 -35.13 -9.38
CA THR A 14 6.85 -34.47 -8.44
C THR A 14 6.84 -35.09 -7.04
N LYS A 15 7.01 -36.41 -6.92
CA LYS A 15 7.02 -37.09 -5.63
C LYS A 15 8.30 -36.82 -4.83
N PHE A 16 9.44 -36.69 -5.51
CA PHE A 16 10.70 -36.35 -4.86
C PHE A 16 10.74 -34.87 -4.43
N THR A 17 10.16 -33.96 -5.21
CA THR A 17 10.08 -32.54 -4.85
C THR A 17 9.21 -32.27 -3.62
N LEU A 18 8.15 -33.06 -3.42
CA LEU A 18 7.27 -32.88 -2.24
C LEU A 18 7.97 -33.29 -0.93
N CYS A 19 8.75 -34.38 -0.95
CA CYS A 19 9.49 -34.86 0.23
C CYS A 19 10.63 -33.91 0.65
N THR A 20 11.30 -33.25 -0.29
CA THR A 20 12.35 -32.27 0.03
C THR A 20 11.78 -30.99 0.64
N LEU A 21 10.61 -30.54 0.19
CA LEU A 21 9.93 -29.37 0.79
C LEU A 21 9.43 -29.65 2.22
N LEU A 22 8.92 -30.85 2.48
CA LEU A 22 8.45 -31.25 3.82
C LEU A 22 9.58 -31.46 4.83
N THR A 23 10.78 -31.81 4.38
CA THR A 23 11.96 -31.98 5.26
C THR A 23 12.69 -30.67 5.52
N LEU A 24 12.62 -29.69 4.61
CA LEU A 24 13.16 -28.35 4.87
C LEU A 24 12.31 -27.55 5.88
N SER A 25 10.99 -27.71 5.87
CA SER A 25 10.11 -26.96 6.79
C SER A 25 10.27 -27.39 8.26
N THR A 26 10.59 -28.66 8.52
CA THR A 26 10.80 -29.18 9.87
C THR A 26 12.15 -28.77 10.46
N LEU A 27 13.19 -28.54 9.64
CA LEU A 27 14.50 -28.07 10.11
C LEU A 27 14.52 -26.58 10.49
N ILE A 28 13.61 -25.77 9.95
CA ILE A 28 13.48 -24.34 10.30
C ILE A 28 12.68 -24.18 11.62
N SER A 29 11.99 -25.23 12.06
CA SER A 29 11.16 -25.22 13.28
C SER A 29 11.93 -25.58 14.56
N LEU A 30 13.27 -25.57 14.54
CA LEU A 30 14.03 -25.61 15.79
C LEU A 30 13.71 -24.32 16.56
N SER A 31 12.91 -24.46 17.62
CA SER A 31 12.66 -23.41 18.60
C SER A 31 13.98 -22.85 19.10
N SER A 32 14.42 -21.74 18.50
CA SER A 32 15.54 -20.96 18.99
C SER A 32 15.20 -20.55 20.41
N HIS A 33 15.87 -21.12 21.39
CA HIS A 33 15.78 -20.66 22.78
C HIS A 33 16.46 -19.30 22.82
N ALA A 34 15.75 -18.27 22.37
CA ALA A 34 16.19 -16.89 22.49
C ALA A 34 16.33 -16.62 23.99
N ALA A 35 17.54 -16.23 24.41
CA ALA A 35 17.79 -15.88 25.80
C ALA A 35 16.71 -14.88 26.25
N THR A 36 16.06 -15.17 27.37
CA THR A 36 15.06 -14.25 27.94
C THR A 36 15.75 -12.93 28.22
N LEU A 37 15.27 -11.86 27.57
CA LEU A 37 15.75 -10.51 27.74
C LEU A 37 15.73 -10.16 29.23
N THR A 38 16.80 -9.53 29.73
CA THR A 38 16.78 -8.98 31.09
C THR A 38 15.74 -7.87 31.19
N ALA A 39 15.28 -7.53 32.40
CA ALA A 39 14.27 -6.49 32.59
C ALA A 39 14.65 -5.15 31.93
N GLU A 40 15.93 -4.78 31.96
CA GLU A 40 16.45 -3.58 31.29
C GLU A 40 16.38 -3.69 29.76
N GLN A 41 16.71 -4.85 29.19
CA GLN A 41 16.63 -5.08 27.76
C GLN A 41 15.17 -5.06 27.27
N GLN A 42 14.25 -5.63 28.05
CA GLN A 42 12.82 -5.61 27.72
C GLN A 42 12.24 -4.19 27.78
N GLN A 43 12.69 -3.38 28.74
CA GLN A 43 12.32 -1.95 28.84
C GLN A 43 12.87 -1.13 27.67
N ALA A 44 14.12 -1.38 27.24
CA ALA A 44 14.70 -0.71 26.08
C ALA A 44 13.92 -1.06 24.80
N VAL A 45 13.63 -2.35 24.58
CA VAL A 45 12.83 -2.82 23.43
C VAL A 45 11.43 -2.17 23.45
N LYS A 46 10.76 -2.14 24.60
CA LYS A 46 9.47 -1.48 24.76
C LYS A 46 9.55 0.00 24.38
N SER A 47 10.54 0.73 24.88
CA SER A 47 10.75 2.14 24.54
C SER A 47 10.94 2.38 23.04
N HIS A 48 11.65 1.47 22.35
CA HIS A 48 11.81 1.55 20.90
C HIS A 48 10.50 1.33 20.15
N PHE A 49 9.69 0.34 20.56
CA PHE A 49 8.37 0.12 19.98
C PHE A 49 7.41 1.27 20.25
N ASP A 50 7.46 1.88 21.44
CA ASP A 50 6.64 3.05 21.78
C ASP A 50 7.01 4.25 20.88
N LYS A 51 8.31 4.51 20.66
CA LYS A 51 8.78 5.54 19.72
C LYS A 51 8.37 5.25 18.28
N LEU A 52 8.45 3.99 17.85
CA LEU A 52 8.03 3.58 16.52
C LEU A 52 6.52 3.76 16.33
N ALA A 53 5.71 3.39 17.32
CA ALA A 53 4.27 3.61 17.30
C ALA A 53 3.93 5.10 17.21
N GLN A 54 4.60 5.93 18.01
CA GLN A 54 4.43 7.39 17.95
C GLN A 54 4.81 7.95 16.57
N SER A 55 5.94 7.52 16.01
CA SER A 55 6.38 7.97 14.68
C SER A 55 5.41 7.55 13.59
N GLN A 56 4.85 6.34 13.66
CA GLN A 56 3.86 5.86 12.70
C GLN A 56 2.57 6.68 12.79
N GLN A 57 2.09 6.96 14.00
CA GLN A 57 0.89 7.77 14.20
C GLN A 57 1.06 9.18 13.62
N VAL A 58 2.21 9.82 13.86
CA VAL A 58 2.51 11.15 13.29
C VAL A 58 2.62 11.10 11.77
N ALA A 59 3.23 10.05 11.21
CA ALA A 59 3.33 9.88 9.76
C ALA A 59 1.95 9.67 9.12
N GLU A 60 1.09 8.86 9.74
CA GLU A 60 -0.28 8.62 9.29
C GLU A 60 -1.09 9.91 9.32
N GLN A 61 -1.06 10.66 10.44
CA GLN A 61 -1.77 11.94 10.54
C GLN A 61 -1.33 12.93 9.45
N ARG A 62 -0.02 13.09 9.24
CA ARG A 62 0.50 13.97 8.18
C ARG A 62 0.08 13.52 6.79
N LEU A 63 0.10 12.21 6.53
CA LEU A 63 -0.33 11.65 5.26
C LEU A 63 -1.81 11.93 5.03
N THR A 64 -2.65 11.69 6.03
CA THR A 64 -4.09 11.97 5.97
C THR A 64 -4.36 13.44 5.72
N GLU A 65 -3.70 14.35 6.43
CA GLU A 65 -3.82 15.81 6.21
C GLU A 65 -3.42 16.20 4.79
N GLN A 66 -2.32 15.65 4.27
CA GLN A 66 -1.87 15.91 2.90
C GLN A 66 -2.88 15.40 1.86
N LEU A 67 -3.43 14.20 2.05
CA LEU A 67 -4.45 13.66 1.16
C LEU A 67 -5.72 14.51 1.17
N ASP A 68 -6.17 14.95 2.35
CA ASP A 68 -7.37 15.76 2.49
C ASP A 68 -7.24 17.13 1.81
N GLN A 69 -6.09 17.79 2.01
CA GLN A 69 -5.77 19.04 1.33
C GLN A 69 -5.73 18.88 -0.19
N GLU A 70 -5.07 17.83 -0.67
CA GLU A 70 -4.93 17.58 -2.11
C GLU A 70 -6.27 17.21 -2.74
N PHE A 71 -7.07 16.39 -2.07
CA PHE A 71 -8.42 16.05 -2.52
C PHE A 71 -9.31 17.28 -2.62
N THR A 72 -9.33 18.12 -1.58
CA THR A 72 -10.10 19.37 -1.56
C THR A 72 -9.66 20.31 -2.68
N ARG A 73 -8.35 20.42 -2.92
CA ARG A 73 -7.80 21.23 -4.00
C ARG A 73 -8.24 20.73 -5.37
N GLN A 74 -8.14 19.42 -5.63
CA GLN A 74 -8.56 18.83 -6.90
C GLN A 74 -10.07 18.98 -7.12
N LEU A 75 -10.87 18.75 -6.07
CA LEU A 75 -12.32 18.90 -6.15
C LEU A 75 -12.73 20.32 -6.53
N ALA A 76 -12.15 21.34 -5.88
CA ALA A 76 -12.42 22.74 -6.21
C ALA A 76 -11.98 23.10 -7.64
N GLN A 77 -10.87 22.52 -8.13
CA GLN A 77 -10.43 22.73 -9.51
C GLN A 77 -11.41 22.16 -10.52
N GLU A 78 -11.88 20.93 -10.30
CA GLU A 78 -12.86 20.28 -11.17
C GLU A 78 -14.21 21.01 -11.13
N GLU A 79 -14.65 21.46 -9.95
CA GLU A 79 -15.86 22.28 -9.81
C GLU A 79 -15.74 23.60 -10.59
N HIS A 80 -14.64 24.33 -10.45
CA HIS A 80 -14.42 25.55 -11.19
C HIS A 80 -14.32 25.32 -12.70
N GLN A 81 -13.73 24.20 -13.13
CA GLN A 81 -13.68 23.83 -14.54
C GLN A 81 -15.07 23.52 -15.09
N PHE A 82 -15.85 22.73 -14.36
CA PHE A 82 -17.24 22.44 -14.68
C PHE A 82 -18.05 23.73 -14.80
N MET A 83 -18.01 24.59 -13.78
CA MET A 83 -18.73 25.85 -13.77
C MET A 83 -18.30 26.78 -14.91
N ARG A 84 -17.00 26.87 -15.21
CA ARG A 84 -16.51 27.67 -16.34
C ARG A 84 -17.08 27.17 -17.67
N GLN A 85 -17.12 25.85 -17.88
CA GLN A 85 -17.70 25.26 -19.08
C GLN A 85 -19.22 25.52 -19.16
N THR A 86 -19.94 25.29 -18.06
CA THR A 86 -21.38 25.50 -17.98
C THR A 86 -21.76 26.96 -18.17
N CYS A 87 -21.14 27.91 -17.47
CA CYS A 87 -21.44 29.34 -17.64
C CYS A 87 -21.20 29.78 -19.09
N THR A 88 -20.10 29.33 -19.69
CA THR A 88 -19.76 29.66 -21.09
C THR A 88 -20.81 29.15 -22.07
N GLN A 89 -21.37 27.96 -21.83
CA GLN A 89 -22.45 27.39 -22.64
C GLN A 89 -23.69 28.29 -22.71
N TYR A 90 -23.94 29.09 -21.67
CA TYR A 90 -25.06 30.02 -21.59
C TYR A 90 -24.67 31.47 -21.88
N GLY A 91 -23.46 31.72 -22.42
CA GLY A 91 -22.97 33.08 -22.72
C GLY A 91 -22.68 33.93 -21.48
N MET A 92 -22.37 33.27 -20.36
CA MET A 92 -21.97 33.91 -19.10
C MET A 92 -20.50 33.61 -18.80
N THR A 93 -19.90 34.39 -17.91
CA THR A 93 -18.54 34.15 -17.40
C THR A 93 -18.61 33.69 -15.95
N PHE A 94 -17.88 32.62 -15.62
CA PHE A 94 -17.77 32.17 -14.23
C PHE A 94 -16.84 33.09 -13.44
N ASP A 95 -17.35 33.71 -12.37
CA ASP A 95 -16.54 34.41 -11.37
C ASP A 95 -16.26 33.49 -10.19
N VAL A 96 -14.97 33.25 -9.95
CA VAL A 96 -14.47 32.41 -8.85
C VAL A 96 -14.73 33.06 -7.50
N THR A 97 -14.77 34.41 -7.45
CA THR A 97 -14.93 35.14 -6.18
C THR A 97 -16.35 35.01 -5.65
N SER A 98 -17.36 35.18 -6.51
CA SER A 98 -18.77 35.04 -6.14
C SER A 98 -19.30 33.61 -6.28
N ASN A 99 -18.48 32.68 -6.79
CA ASN A 99 -18.87 31.32 -7.19
C ASN A 99 -20.16 31.30 -8.04
N ALA A 100 -20.25 32.19 -9.03
CA ALA A 100 -21.47 32.38 -9.82
C ALA A 100 -21.18 32.68 -11.30
N CYS A 101 -22.15 32.40 -12.16
CA CYS A 101 -22.13 32.85 -13.55
C CYS A 101 -22.62 34.30 -13.63
N LEU A 102 -21.79 35.19 -14.16
CA LEU A 102 -22.14 36.59 -14.37
C LEU A 102 -22.28 36.87 -15.87
N ARG A 103 -23.22 37.75 -16.23
CA ARG A 103 -23.29 38.31 -17.57
C ARG A 103 -22.15 39.32 -17.72
N SER A 104 -21.26 39.07 -18.68
CA SER A 104 -20.24 40.01 -19.15
C SER A 104 -20.86 41.25 -19.77
#